data_AF-A0AAU8UHC2-F1
#
_entry.id   AF-A0AAU8UHC2-F1
#
_cell.length_a   1.000
_cell.length_b   1.000
_cell.length_c   1.000
_cell.angle_alpha   90.00
_cell.angle_beta   90.00
_cell.angle_gamma   90.00
#
_symmetry.space_group_name_H-M   'P 1'
#
loop_
_entity.id
_entity.type
_entity.pdbx_description
1 polymer ?
#
loop_
_entity_poly.entity_id
_entity_poly.type
_entity_poly.pdbx_seq_one_letter_code
_entity_poly.pdbx_strand_id
1 'polypeptide(L)'
;MTRKSWIAHFGYAAIFLSGLGNNVGAETVNAESQFMKFSYATNGAADGSINKYGNNEVSVSGDVLRVQIGDSDGNRNISGVGIYELNLNGENLESARQMAELLCSPKDPKSDVTLPDLYIAKCGGEMRSSYMTDFSRPVAIKIGDLVEKLTNAGVLDGRKIVKLEISLVSIDREKDGFLVSVRFTNGGDYPIRFKTPDKWDARMGKDSLGVSDSKSGTGAKFGLGLAGQTLVDPAQFPDGEVNLAPHSDVVLKMKTNNIDKFSAGSYDLYAGAFMSMEVTGIQSSLLYVDFHSDYKTPTRVTFDRDYPSTPEEREQWEKMRRAEMSWQPVKPGETFAEDGLYRAVRTNASTHRSLQLVPFKAGDVATTDNVKMLMASASGTELNGPVQWLWEGSAPTPVKQWSFDMIEATRQFCKPDSECPRSGRWLARIHSGSFSGGLYRYDLAGIVTVRQGQTMPGRDDGAEWEWLGV
;
A
#
# COMPACT_ATOMS: atom_id res chain seq x y z
N MET A 1 -12.00 -10.88 -26.19
CA MET A 1 -10.81 -11.74 -26.09
C MET A 1 -10.51 -11.98 -24.62
N THR A 2 -10.74 -13.19 -24.17
CA THR A 2 -10.56 -13.69 -22.80
C THR A 2 -9.07 -13.86 -22.49
N ARG A 3 -8.59 -13.33 -21.37
CA ARG A 3 -7.25 -13.65 -20.84
C ARG A 3 -7.38 -14.31 -19.48
N LYS A 4 -7.15 -15.62 -19.46
CA LYS A 4 -6.86 -16.44 -18.29
C LYS A 4 -5.35 -16.43 -17.99
N SER A 5 -5.07 -16.55 -16.68
CA SER A 5 -3.99 -17.32 -16.03
C SER A 5 -2.54 -16.97 -16.33
N TRP A 6 -1.86 -16.30 -15.38
CA TRP A 6 -0.39 -16.36 -15.18
C TRP A 6 -0.03 -16.29 -13.67
N ILE A 7 -0.79 -17.00 -12.82
CA ILE A 7 -0.34 -17.34 -11.46
C ILE A 7 -0.40 -18.86 -11.35
N ALA A 8 0.68 -19.49 -11.79
CA ALA A 8 0.94 -20.89 -11.56
C ALA A 8 2.43 -21.00 -11.26
N HIS A 9 2.73 -21.60 -10.10
CA HIS A 9 4.02 -22.15 -9.68
C HIS A 9 4.90 -21.21 -8.84
N PHE A 10 4.67 -21.23 -7.52
CA PHE A 10 5.74 -21.33 -6.52
C PHE A 10 5.19 -22.05 -5.28
N GLY A 11 5.04 -23.37 -5.39
CA GLY A 11 4.91 -24.26 -4.23
C GLY A 11 6.29 -24.81 -3.91
N TYR A 12 6.88 -24.39 -2.78
CA TYR A 12 8.03 -25.07 -2.20
C TYR A 12 7.63 -25.59 -0.82
N ALA A 13 7.51 -26.91 -0.75
CA ALA A 13 7.36 -27.66 0.50
C ALA A 13 8.67 -27.57 1.31
N ALA A 14 8.58 -27.11 2.55
CA ALA A 14 9.65 -27.24 3.52
C ALA A 14 9.46 -28.55 4.30
N ILE A 15 10.29 -29.55 3.99
CA ILE A 15 10.42 -30.80 4.76
C ILE A 15 11.39 -30.53 5.91
N PHE A 16 11.00 -30.86 7.15
CA PHE A 16 11.86 -30.81 8.34
C PHE A 16 12.11 -32.22 8.90
N LEU A 17 13.37 -32.51 9.27
CA LEU A 17 13.72 -33.58 10.23
C LEU A 17 14.95 -33.19 11.10
N SER A 18 14.66 -33.07 12.41
CA SER A 18 15.40 -33.40 13.65
C SER A 18 16.94 -33.44 13.73
N GLY A 19 17.46 -32.76 14.77
CA GLY A 19 18.76 -33.03 15.42
C GLY A 19 18.63 -33.03 16.96
N LEU A 20 19.18 -34.07 17.60
CA LEU A 20 19.16 -34.38 19.03
C LEU A 20 20.18 -33.56 19.85
N GLY A 21 19.84 -33.28 21.12
CA GLY A 21 20.78 -32.89 22.18
C GLY A 21 20.21 -33.21 23.56
N ASN A 22 20.93 -34.01 24.35
CA ASN A 22 20.51 -34.63 25.62
C ASN A 22 20.70 -33.75 26.87
N ASN A 23 19.73 -33.86 27.81
CA ASN A 23 19.74 -33.79 29.30
C ASN A 23 20.27 -32.48 29.96
N VAL A 24 19.74 -31.96 31.08
CA VAL A 24 19.26 -32.56 32.35
C VAL A 24 18.34 -31.54 33.06
N GLY A 25 17.28 -32.00 33.74
CA GLY A 25 16.54 -31.21 34.73
C GLY A 25 15.15 -31.80 35.02
N ALA A 26 15.07 -32.74 35.96
CA ALA A 26 13.83 -33.45 36.28
C ALA A 26 12.94 -32.63 37.22
N GLU A 27 11.90 -32.02 36.67
CA GLU A 27 10.63 -31.78 37.37
C GLU A 27 9.63 -32.85 36.89
N THR A 28 8.68 -33.21 37.75
CA THR A 28 7.71 -34.29 37.53
C THR A 28 6.81 -33.99 36.32
N VAL A 29 7.25 -34.43 35.14
CA VAL A 29 6.49 -34.40 33.88
C VAL A 29 5.39 -35.45 33.96
N ASN A 30 4.15 -35.02 33.73
CA ASN A 30 3.01 -35.91 33.58
C ASN A 30 3.24 -36.81 32.34
N ALA A 31 3.23 -38.14 32.49
CA ALA A 31 3.68 -39.08 31.45
C ALA A 31 2.93 -38.95 30.10
N GLU A 32 1.70 -38.39 30.11
CA GLU A 32 0.93 -38.11 28.90
C GLU A 32 1.44 -36.90 28.09
N SER A 33 2.12 -35.92 28.71
CA SER A 33 2.65 -34.75 27.98
C SER A 33 3.93 -35.07 27.21
N GLN A 34 4.65 -36.17 27.52
CA GLN A 34 5.87 -36.57 26.82
C GLN A 34 5.66 -36.96 25.35
N PHE A 35 4.42 -37.10 24.89
CA PHE A 35 4.10 -37.56 23.54
C PHE A 35 3.31 -36.56 22.69
N MET A 36 2.89 -35.42 23.26
CA MET A 36 2.11 -34.43 22.52
C MET A 36 2.98 -33.71 21.49
N LYS A 37 2.67 -33.90 20.22
CA LYS A 37 3.39 -33.24 19.12
C LYS A 37 2.44 -32.90 17.99
N PHE A 38 2.27 -31.61 17.71
CA PHE A 38 1.49 -31.14 16.58
C PHE A 38 1.98 -29.79 16.06
N SER A 39 1.59 -29.45 14.83
CA SER A 39 1.61 -28.10 14.30
C SER A 39 0.33 -27.82 13.51
N TYR A 40 -0.11 -26.57 13.56
CA TYR A 40 -1.16 -25.98 12.74
C TYR A 40 -0.56 -24.77 12.03
N ALA A 41 -0.60 -24.73 10.71
CA ALA A 41 -0.03 -23.66 9.93
C ALA A 41 -1.05 -23.09 8.94
N THR A 42 -1.16 -21.77 8.92
CA THR A 42 -1.83 -21.05 7.84
C THR A 42 -0.84 -20.86 6.70
N ASN A 43 -1.32 -20.99 5.47
CA ASN A 43 -0.49 -20.91 4.27
C ASN A 43 -0.75 -19.60 3.53
N GLY A 44 0.02 -18.56 3.84
CA GLY A 44 -0.08 -17.29 3.15
C GLY A 44 0.12 -17.46 1.64
N ALA A 45 -0.66 -16.73 0.85
CA ALA A 45 -0.77 -16.83 -0.61
C ALA A 45 -1.49 -18.07 -1.18
N ALA A 46 -2.04 -18.97 -0.36
CA ALA A 46 -3.00 -19.97 -0.85
C ALA A 46 -4.41 -19.36 -0.98
N ASP A 47 -5.09 -19.66 -2.09
CA ASP A 47 -6.49 -19.21 -2.31
C ASP A 47 -7.39 -19.76 -1.20
N GLY A 48 -8.13 -18.87 -0.52
CA GLY A 48 -8.97 -19.21 0.62
C GLY A 48 -8.26 -19.34 1.98
N SER A 49 -6.95 -19.04 2.09
CA SER A 49 -6.28 -18.98 3.40
C SER A 49 -6.77 -17.80 4.24
N ILE A 50 -6.74 -17.96 5.57
CA ILE A 50 -7.15 -16.94 6.54
C ILE A 50 -6.22 -15.73 6.51
N ASN A 51 -4.92 -15.95 6.22
CA ASN A 51 -3.94 -14.89 6.13
C ASN A 51 -3.47 -14.69 4.69
N LYS A 52 -3.20 -13.44 4.33
CA LYS A 52 -2.99 -13.07 2.93
C LYS A 52 -1.55 -13.34 2.51
N TYR A 53 -0.59 -13.14 3.41
CA TYR A 53 0.83 -13.29 3.13
C TYR A 53 1.62 -13.77 4.35
N GLY A 54 2.79 -14.38 4.17
CA GLY A 54 3.56 -14.96 5.28
C GLY A 54 2.85 -16.16 5.92
N ASN A 55 3.51 -16.90 6.82
CA ASN A 55 2.88 -18.06 7.47
C ASN A 55 2.78 -17.83 8.98
N ASN A 56 1.58 -18.08 9.53
CA ASN A 56 1.39 -18.19 10.96
C ASN A 56 1.39 -19.67 11.34
N GLU A 57 2.00 -20.01 12.47
CA GLU A 57 2.08 -21.39 12.93
C GLU A 57 1.93 -21.47 14.44
N VAL A 58 1.13 -22.43 14.91
CA VAL A 58 1.09 -22.86 16.30
C VAL A 58 1.60 -24.29 16.33
N SER A 59 2.71 -24.55 17.03
CA SER A 59 3.25 -25.89 17.20
C SER A 59 3.52 -26.20 18.65
N VAL A 60 3.37 -27.47 19.00
CA VAL A 60 3.64 -27.99 20.34
C VAL A 60 4.52 -29.22 20.22
N SER A 61 5.54 -29.29 21.08
CA SER A 61 6.40 -30.46 21.22
C SER A 61 6.64 -30.71 22.71
N GLY A 62 5.99 -31.72 23.25
CA GLY A 62 5.97 -31.97 24.69
C GLY A 62 5.11 -30.93 25.40
N ASP A 63 5.72 -30.21 26.33
CA ASP A 63 5.16 -29.08 27.06
C ASP A 63 5.59 -27.72 26.48
N VAL A 64 6.32 -27.69 25.37
CA VAL A 64 6.74 -26.43 24.75
C VAL A 64 5.79 -26.04 23.63
N LEU A 65 5.17 -24.87 23.76
CA LEU A 65 4.42 -24.18 22.71
C LEU A 65 5.34 -23.22 21.97
N ARG A 66 5.32 -23.29 20.64
CA ARG A 66 5.96 -22.32 19.74
C ARG A 66 4.91 -21.68 18.86
N VAL A 67 4.87 -20.36 18.86
CA VAL A 67 3.97 -19.56 18.02
C VAL A 67 4.80 -18.74 17.07
N GLN A 68 4.52 -18.84 15.77
CA GLN A 68 5.09 -17.99 14.75
C GLN A 68 4.00 -17.09 14.16
N ILE A 69 4.31 -15.81 14.05
CA ILE A 69 3.49 -14.79 13.41
C ILE A 69 4.29 -14.21 12.24
N GLY A 70 3.94 -14.58 11.01
CA GLY A 70 4.44 -14.00 9.77
C GLY A 70 3.47 -13.01 9.13
N ASP A 71 2.19 -13.07 9.49
CA ASP A 71 1.13 -12.13 9.10
C ASP A 71 0.43 -11.59 10.35
N SER A 72 0.57 -10.29 10.60
CA SER A 72 -0.16 -9.60 11.65
C SER A 72 -1.22 -8.64 11.10
N ASP A 73 -1.32 -8.42 9.78
CA ASP A 73 -2.21 -7.42 9.17
C ASP A 73 -3.68 -7.63 9.55
N GLY A 74 -4.10 -8.90 9.54
CA GLY A 74 -5.45 -9.30 9.94
C GLY A 74 -5.72 -9.25 11.45
N ASN A 75 -4.69 -9.19 12.30
CA ASN A 75 -4.83 -9.28 13.76
C ASN A 75 -4.37 -8.01 14.47
N ARG A 76 -5.34 -7.11 14.70
CA ARG A 76 -5.14 -5.80 15.35
C ARG A 76 -4.54 -5.85 16.76
N ASN A 77 -4.51 -7.01 17.40
CA ASN A 77 -3.97 -7.17 18.75
C ASN A 77 -2.50 -7.60 18.76
N ILE A 78 -1.93 -7.97 17.61
CA ILE A 78 -0.55 -8.41 17.48
C ILE A 78 0.19 -7.40 16.61
N SER A 79 1.09 -6.62 17.21
CA SER A 79 2.02 -5.78 16.46
C SER A 79 3.18 -6.61 15.94
N GLY A 80 3.69 -6.25 14.76
CA GLY A 80 4.92 -6.85 14.22
C GLY A 80 4.83 -8.35 13.92
N VAL A 81 5.98 -8.95 13.66
CA VAL A 81 6.14 -10.39 13.40
C VAL A 81 7.11 -11.02 14.38
N GLY A 82 7.09 -12.35 14.50
CA GLY A 82 8.00 -13.02 15.40
C GLY A 82 7.77 -14.50 15.62
N ILE A 83 8.62 -15.06 16.47
CA ILE A 83 8.55 -16.42 17.00
C ILE A 83 8.59 -16.31 18.51
N TYR A 84 7.64 -16.95 19.17
CA TYR A 84 7.46 -16.93 20.61
C TYR A 84 7.51 -18.37 21.13
N GLU A 85 8.09 -18.56 22.30
CA GLU A 85 8.16 -19.86 22.97
C GLU A 85 7.60 -19.76 24.39
N LEU A 86 6.71 -20.68 24.75
CA LEU A 86 6.05 -20.72 26.05
C LEU A 86 6.06 -22.15 26.59
N ASN A 87 6.46 -22.32 27.84
CA ASN A 87 6.24 -23.57 28.56
C ASN A 87 4.76 -23.66 28.98
N LEU A 88 4.06 -24.66 28.44
CA LEU A 88 2.66 -24.90 28.66
C LEU A 88 2.42 -25.36 30.11
N ASN A 89 1.47 -24.68 30.76
CA ASN A 89 0.96 -25.06 32.07
C ASN A 89 -0.54 -24.70 32.16
N GLY A 90 -1.20 -25.17 33.22
CA GLY A 90 -2.58 -24.84 33.53
C GLY A 90 -3.51 -25.00 32.33
N GLU A 91 -4.32 -23.97 32.06
CA GLU A 91 -5.30 -24.00 30.96
C GLU A 91 -4.68 -24.10 29.57
N ASN A 92 -3.48 -23.56 29.35
CA ASN A 92 -2.84 -23.60 28.03
C ASN A 92 -2.40 -25.03 27.70
N LEU A 93 -1.92 -25.78 28.69
CA LEU A 93 -1.60 -27.20 28.53
C LEU A 93 -2.86 -28.02 28.21
N GLU A 94 -3.97 -27.77 28.90
CA GLU A 94 -5.25 -28.43 28.61
C GLU A 94 -5.77 -28.10 27.21
N SER A 95 -5.65 -26.85 26.77
CA SER A 95 -6.02 -26.45 25.41
C SER A 95 -5.14 -27.12 24.35
N ALA A 96 -3.83 -27.26 24.60
CA ALA A 96 -2.94 -28.01 23.71
C ALA A 96 -3.31 -29.51 23.64
N ARG A 97 -3.67 -30.13 24.77
CA ARG A 97 -4.15 -31.52 24.80
C ARG A 97 -5.42 -31.71 23.98
N GLN A 98 -6.41 -30.85 24.16
CA GLN A 98 -7.65 -30.86 23.37
C GLN A 98 -7.38 -30.68 21.88
N MET A 99 -6.45 -29.79 21.53
CA MET A 99 -6.03 -29.59 20.13
C MET A 99 -5.44 -30.88 19.54
N ALA A 100 -4.52 -31.54 20.26
CA ALA A 100 -3.92 -32.79 19.83
C ALA A 100 -4.97 -33.91 19.62
N GLU A 101 -5.94 -34.03 20.54
CA GLU A 101 -7.06 -34.98 20.41
C GLU A 101 -7.91 -34.70 19.17
N LEU A 102 -8.27 -33.44 18.93
CA LEU A 102 -9.07 -33.04 17.77
C LEU A 102 -8.34 -33.28 16.46
N LEU A 103 -7.04 -32.94 16.36
CA LEU A 103 -6.23 -33.21 15.17
C LEU A 103 -6.08 -34.71 14.85
N CYS A 104 -6.20 -35.56 15.88
CA CYS A 104 -6.19 -37.01 15.74
C CYS A 104 -7.57 -37.65 15.56
N SER A 105 -8.64 -36.85 15.49
CA SER A 105 -9.99 -37.38 15.29
C SER A 105 -10.15 -38.06 13.92
N PRO A 106 -11.18 -38.91 13.74
CA PRO A 106 -11.52 -39.46 12.43
C PRO A 106 -11.77 -38.34 11.41
N LYS A 107 -11.39 -38.60 10.15
CA LYS A 107 -11.69 -37.71 9.03
C LYS A 107 -13.18 -37.76 8.69
N ASP A 108 -13.75 -36.65 8.25
CA ASP A 108 -15.09 -36.58 7.71
C ASP A 108 -15.05 -36.58 6.17
N PRO A 109 -15.42 -37.69 5.50
CA PRO A 109 -15.42 -37.76 4.03
C PRO A 109 -16.48 -36.83 3.38
N LYS A 110 -17.38 -36.25 4.18
CA LYS A 110 -18.41 -35.29 3.74
C LYS A 110 -18.12 -33.87 4.22
N SER A 111 -16.88 -33.59 4.63
CA SER A 111 -16.51 -32.24 5.07
C SER A 111 -16.85 -31.18 4.03
N ASP A 112 -17.47 -30.10 4.49
CA ASP A 112 -17.76 -28.88 3.74
C ASP A 112 -16.78 -27.74 4.09
N VAL A 113 -15.69 -28.06 4.81
CA VAL A 113 -14.65 -27.10 5.18
C VAL A 113 -13.77 -26.82 3.97
N THR A 114 -13.57 -25.54 3.66
CA THR A 114 -12.78 -25.07 2.52
C THR A 114 -11.46 -24.42 2.93
N LEU A 115 -11.12 -24.45 4.22
CA LEU A 115 -9.90 -23.85 4.75
C LEU A 115 -8.68 -24.66 4.30
N PRO A 116 -7.74 -24.08 3.53
CA PRO A 116 -6.57 -24.77 3.03
C PRO A 116 -5.43 -24.87 4.08
N ASP A 117 -5.75 -24.70 5.35
CA ASP A 117 -4.79 -24.72 6.44
C ASP A 117 -4.26 -26.13 6.68
N LEU A 118 -2.98 -26.21 7.04
CA LEU A 118 -2.23 -27.46 7.18
C LEU A 118 -2.15 -27.86 8.65
N TYR A 119 -2.27 -29.15 8.92
CA TYR A 119 -1.93 -29.70 10.22
C TYR A 119 -0.96 -30.87 10.10
N ILE A 120 -0.15 -31.03 11.14
CA ILE A 120 0.69 -32.19 11.38
C ILE A 120 0.46 -32.61 12.83
N ALA A 121 0.18 -33.87 13.11
CA ALA A 121 -0.03 -34.35 14.46
C ALA A 121 0.49 -35.78 14.63
N LYS A 122 1.03 -36.09 15.83
CA LYS A 122 1.41 -37.46 16.20
C LYS A 122 0.22 -38.18 16.81
N CYS A 123 -0.37 -39.11 16.07
CA CYS A 123 -1.57 -39.87 16.46
C CYS A 123 -1.22 -41.34 16.66
N GLY A 124 -1.36 -41.87 17.87
CA GLY A 124 -1.09 -43.30 18.14
C GLY A 124 0.36 -43.74 17.81
N GLY A 125 1.31 -42.81 17.82
CA GLY A 125 2.72 -43.06 17.44
C GLY A 125 3.06 -42.73 15.99
N GLU A 126 2.08 -42.61 15.10
CA GLU A 126 2.27 -42.27 13.69
C GLU A 126 2.13 -40.76 13.44
N MET A 127 2.92 -40.22 12.51
CA MET A 127 2.76 -38.83 12.08
C MET A 127 1.68 -38.76 11.00
N ARG A 128 0.62 -38.00 11.28
CA ARG A 128 -0.42 -37.63 10.33
C ARG A 128 -0.17 -36.20 9.85
N SER A 129 -0.24 -35.97 8.55
CA SER A 129 -0.20 -34.63 7.96
C SER A 129 -1.26 -34.52 6.87
N SER A 130 -2.04 -33.45 6.90
CA SER A 130 -3.12 -33.20 5.93
C SER A 130 -3.64 -31.76 6.07
N TYR A 131 -4.82 -31.50 5.51
CA TYR A 131 -5.50 -30.21 5.52
C TYR A 131 -6.71 -30.20 6.45
N MET A 132 -7.10 -29.01 6.90
CA MET A 132 -8.30 -28.79 7.70
C MET A 132 -9.61 -29.22 7.02
N THR A 133 -9.60 -29.40 5.70
CA THR A 133 -10.68 -30.01 4.92
C THR A 133 -10.96 -31.46 5.30
N ASP A 134 -10.12 -32.11 6.11
CA ASP A 134 -10.37 -33.44 6.64
C ASP A 134 -11.45 -33.48 7.72
N PHE A 135 -11.79 -32.35 8.35
CA PHE A 135 -12.65 -32.32 9.54
C PHE A 135 -14.03 -31.76 9.22
N SER A 136 -15.06 -32.19 9.97
CA SER A 136 -16.38 -31.56 9.89
C SER A 136 -16.32 -30.12 10.39
N ARG A 137 -17.21 -29.26 9.88
CA ARG A 137 -17.26 -27.84 10.29
C ARG A 137 -17.27 -27.61 11.80
N PRO A 138 -18.06 -28.35 12.63
CA PRO A 138 -18.02 -28.19 14.08
C PRO A 138 -16.65 -28.52 14.72
N VAL A 139 -15.92 -29.49 14.17
CA VAL A 139 -14.57 -29.84 14.65
C VAL A 139 -13.57 -28.77 14.22
N ALA A 140 -13.63 -28.32 12.96
CA ALA A 140 -12.76 -27.27 12.46
C ALA A 140 -12.90 -25.94 13.22
N ILE A 141 -14.12 -25.56 13.63
CA ILE A 141 -14.36 -24.37 14.46
C ILE A 141 -13.63 -24.49 15.81
N LYS A 142 -13.77 -25.62 16.51
CA LYS A 142 -13.09 -25.84 17.80
C LYS A 142 -11.57 -25.83 17.67
N ILE A 143 -11.05 -26.39 16.57
CA ILE A 143 -9.63 -26.31 16.25
C ILE A 143 -9.21 -24.84 16.09
N GLY A 144 -9.98 -24.04 15.34
CA GLY A 144 -9.75 -22.60 15.19
C GLY A 144 -9.72 -21.85 16.53
N ASP A 145 -10.71 -22.09 17.41
CA ASP A 145 -10.79 -21.47 18.74
C ASP A 145 -9.54 -21.79 19.60
N LEU A 146 -9.06 -23.04 19.54
CA LEU A 146 -7.87 -23.46 20.27
C LEU A 146 -6.58 -22.87 19.67
N VAL A 147 -6.49 -22.76 18.34
CA VAL A 147 -5.38 -22.09 17.65
C VAL A 147 -5.30 -20.62 18.08
N GLU A 148 -6.43 -19.91 18.11
CA GLU A 148 -6.49 -18.52 18.57
C GLU A 148 -6.05 -18.41 20.04
N LYS A 149 -6.57 -19.28 20.92
CA LYS A 149 -6.22 -19.27 22.34
C LYS A 149 -4.71 -19.52 22.56
N LEU A 150 -4.15 -20.54 21.91
CA LEU A 150 -2.71 -20.86 22.01
C LEU A 150 -1.84 -19.77 21.38
N THR A 151 -2.26 -19.20 20.26
CA THR A 151 -1.58 -18.05 19.63
C THR A 151 -1.48 -16.88 20.61
N ASN A 152 -2.62 -16.49 21.22
CA ASN A 152 -2.66 -15.39 22.17
C ASN A 152 -1.79 -15.66 23.40
N ALA A 153 -1.83 -16.89 23.94
CA ALA A 153 -0.96 -17.28 25.05
C ALA A 153 0.53 -17.16 24.69
N GLY A 154 0.95 -17.67 23.53
CA GLY A 154 2.34 -17.59 23.08
C GLY A 154 2.80 -16.14 22.85
N VAL A 155 1.96 -15.29 22.26
CA VAL A 155 2.32 -13.90 21.97
C VAL A 155 2.37 -13.04 23.24
N LEU A 156 1.45 -13.25 24.19
CA LEU A 156 1.36 -12.45 25.42
C LEU A 156 2.38 -12.87 26.48
N ASP A 157 2.49 -14.18 26.73
CA ASP A 157 3.23 -14.72 27.87
C ASP A 157 4.55 -15.41 27.44
N GLY A 158 4.73 -15.67 26.14
CA GLY A 158 5.90 -16.37 25.62
C GLY A 158 7.16 -15.50 25.56
N ARG A 159 8.31 -16.17 25.68
CA ARG A 159 9.62 -15.59 25.40
C ARG A 159 9.73 -15.26 23.92
N LYS A 160 10.14 -14.03 23.61
CA LYS A 160 10.36 -13.53 22.25
C LYS A 160 11.69 -14.09 21.69
N ILE A 161 11.61 -15.17 20.92
CA ILE A 161 12.78 -15.74 20.24
C ILE A 161 13.17 -14.85 19.06
N VAL A 162 12.19 -14.48 18.24
CA VAL A 162 12.33 -13.50 17.15
C VAL A 162 11.21 -12.47 17.35
N LYS A 163 11.52 -11.19 17.25
CA LYS A 163 10.49 -10.15 17.26
C LYS A 163 10.94 -8.97 16.44
N LEU A 164 10.27 -8.72 15.33
CA LEU A 164 10.43 -7.48 14.55
C LEU A 164 9.20 -6.60 14.75
N GLU A 165 9.43 -5.32 15.00
CA GLU A 165 8.38 -4.30 15.13
C GLU A 165 8.73 -3.09 14.29
N ILE A 166 7.70 -2.36 13.86
CA ILE A 166 7.83 -1.08 13.17
C ILE A 166 7.07 0.00 13.95
N SER A 167 7.61 1.21 13.98
CA SER A 167 6.88 2.39 14.45
C SER A 167 7.24 3.64 13.66
N LEU A 168 6.31 4.59 13.62
CA LEU A 168 6.56 5.91 13.05
C LEU A 168 7.24 6.80 14.10
N VAL A 169 8.39 7.36 13.75
CA VAL A 169 9.15 8.30 14.61
C VAL A 169 8.76 9.75 14.32
N SER A 170 8.82 10.18 13.05
CA SER A 170 8.46 11.54 12.64
C SER A 170 7.98 11.60 11.19
N ILE A 171 7.17 12.63 10.90
CA ILE A 171 6.88 13.10 9.55
C ILE A 171 7.12 14.60 9.56
N ASP A 172 8.14 15.03 8.83
CA ASP A 172 8.52 16.43 8.73
C ASP A 172 8.25 16.90 7.30
N ARG A 173 7.56 18.03 7.13
CA ARG A 173 7.33 18.64 5.82
C ARG A 173 8.60 19.35 5.37
N GLU A 174 9.01 19.07 4.14
CA GLU A 174 10.17 19.67 3.50
C GLU A 174 9.75 20.40 2.22
N LYS A 175 10.63 21.24 1.66
CA LYS A 175 10.32 22.08 0.49
C LYS A 175 9.77 21.28 -0.71
N ASP A 176 10.23 20.04 -0.88
CA ASP A 176 9.87 19.17 -2.00
C ASP A 176 9.30 17.81 -1.52
N GLY A 177 8.45 17.84 -0.50
CA GLY A 177 7.69 16.69 -0.03
C GLY A 177 7.78 16.46 1.47
N PHE A 178 7.97 15.21 1.89
CA PHE A 178 8.06 14.82 3.29
C PHE A 178 9.30 14.00 3.59
N LEU A 179 9.74 14.15 4.81
CA LEU A 179 10.82 13.41 5.42
C LEU A 179 10.21 12.51 6.50
N VAL A 180 10.20 11.21 6.25
CA VAL A 180 9.53 10.23 7.10
C VAL A 180 10.56 9.35 7.78
N SER A 181 10.51 9.29 9.10
CA SER A 181 11.40 8.48 9.92
C SER A 181 10.62 7.30 10.48
N VAL A 182 11.01 6.08 10.13
CA VAL A 182 10.43 4.84 10.67
C VAL A 182 11.49 4.08 11.45
N ARG A 183 11.10 3.51 12.60
CA ARG A 183 11.97 2.67 13.42
C ARG A 183 11.60 1.21 13.22
N PHE A 184 12.60 0.37 12.95
CA PHE A 184 12.50 -1.07 13.07
C PHE A 184 13.19 -1.51 14.36
N THR A 185 12.50 -2.28 15.19
CA THR A 185 13.02 -2.77 16.48
C THR A 185 13.08 -4.28 16.47
N ASN A 186 14.23 -4.84 16.82
CA ASN A 186 14.38 -6.26 17.11
C ASN A 186 14.28 -6.48 18.61
N GLY A 187 13.14 -6.98 19.08
CA GLY A 187 12.91 -7.35 20.48
C GLY A 187 13.20 -8.80 20.81
N GLY A 188 13.77 -9.56 19.86
CA GLY A 188 14.09 -10.97 20.00
C GLY A 188 15.56 -11.23 20.26
N ASP A 189 15.89 -12.51 20.43
CA ASP A 189 17.22 -12.99 20.79
C ASP A 189 18.12 -13.27 19.57
N TYR A 190 17.56 -13.25 18.35
CA TYR A 190 18.29 -13.56 17.11
C TYR A 190 18.42 -12.34 16.19
N PRO A 191 19.56 -12.18 15.48
CA PRO A 191 19.73 -11.12 14.49
C PRO A 191 18.73 -11.25 13.33
N ILE A 192 18.32 -10.11 12.79
CA ILE A 192 17.38 -10.01 11.68
C ILE A 192 18.03 -9.21 10.54
N ARG A 193 17.88 -9.68 9.30
CA ARG A 193 18.38 -9.01 8.10
C ARG A 193 17.28 -8.76 7.09
N PHE A 194 17.33 -7.61 6.43
CA PHE A 194 16.45 -7.27 5.31
C PHE A 194 17.08 -6.17 4.46
N LYS A 195 16.65 -6.03 3.21
CA LYS A 195 17.12 -4.94 2.33
C LYS A 195 16.60 -3.59 2.80
N THR A 196 17.31 -2.50 2.55
CA THR A 196 16.76 -1.16 2.78
C THR A 196 15.57 -0.88 1.85
N PRO A 197 14.54 -0.12 2.29
CA PRO A 197 13.33 0.09 1.50
C PRO A 197 13.51 0.78 0.14
N ASP A 198 14.62 1.50 -0.07
CA ASP A 198 14.97 2.09 -1.37
C ASP A 198 15.41 1.03 -2.41
N LYS A 199 15.74 -0.20 -1.96
CA LYS A 199 16.12 -1.34 -2.80
C LYS A 199 15.00 -2.35 -3.02
N TRP A 200 13.82 -2.09 -2.47
CA TRP A 200 12.67 -2.97 -2.56
C TRP A 200 12.01 -2.94 -3.93
N ASP A 201 11.37 -4.05 -4.32
CA ASP A 201 10.53 -4.07 -5.51
C ASP A 201 9.17 -3.43 -5.17
N ALA A 202 9.06 -2.11 -5.36
CA ALA A 202 7.86 -1.34 -5.00
C ALA A 202 6.69 -1.48 -6.00
N ARG A 203 6.70 -2.48 -6.89
CA ARG A 203 5.57 -2.75 -7.78
C ARG A 203 4.36 -3.22 -6.96
N MET A 204 3.17 -2.92 -7.46
CA MET A 204 1.92 -3.31 -6.78
C MET A 204 1.90 -4.82 -6.48
N GLY A 205 1.65 -5.18 -5.22
CA GLY A 205 1.62 -6.57 -4.74
C GLY A 205 2.99 -7.20 -4.47
N LYS A 206 4.05 -6.41 -4.40
CA LYS A 206 5.42 -6.82 -4.01
C LYS A 206 5.76 -6.23 -2.64
N ASP A 207 6.96 -5.70 -2.45
CA ASP A 207 7.38 -5.14 -1.18
C ASP A 207 6.68 -3.79 -0.95
N SER A 208 6.23 -3.53 0.28
CA SER A 208 5.61 -2.26 0.63
C SER A 208 6.00 -1.79 2.01
N LEU A 209 6.22 -0.49 2.12
CA LEU A 209 6.39 0.24 3.37
C LEU A 209 5.47 1.43 3.25
N GLY A 210 4.72 1.72 4.30
CA GLY A 210 3.81 2.85 4.28
C GLY A 210 3.41 3.32 5.67
N VAL A 211 2.90 4.54 5.70
CA VAL A 211 2.32 5.14 6.89
C VAL A 211 0.95 5.68 6.51
N SER A 212 -0.09 5.40 7.29
CA SER A 212 -1.43 5.92 6.99
C SER A 212 -2.28 6.13 8.24
N ASP A 213 -3.34 6.93 8.12
CA ASP A 213 -4.33 7.16 9.17
C ASP A 213 -5.41 6.06 9.26
N SER A 214 -5.28 5.00 8.46
CA SER A 214 -6.15 3.83 8.48
C SER A 214 -5.38 2.59 8.90
N LYS A 215 -5.98 1.79 9.79
CA LYS A 215 -5.44 0.50 10.24
C LYS A 215 -5.42 -0.58 9.16
N SER A 216 -6.01 -0.34 7.99
CA SER A 216 -5.96 -1.27 6.85
C SER A 216 -5.44 -0.60 5.58
N GLY A 217 -4.98 0.65 5.67
CA GLY A 217 -4.65 1.52 4.53
C GLY A 217 -5.84 1.89 3.63
N THR A 218 -6.94 1.12 3.64
CA THR A 218 -8.11 1.35 2.80
C THR A 218 -8.93 2.51 3.36
N GLY A 219 -9.33 3.44 2.49
CA GLY A 219 -10.10 4.63 2.89
C GLY A 219 -9.32 5.62 3.76
N ALA A 220 -8.00 5.50 3.81
CA ALA A 220 -7.12 6.47 4.47
C ALA A 220 -7.35 7.87 3.89
N LYS A 221 -7.45 8.87 4.76
CA LYS A 221 -7.48 10.29 4.36
C LYS A 221 -6.07 10.86 4.23
N PHE A 222 -5.10 10.19 4.84
CA PHE A 222 -3.69 10.51 4.71
C PHE A 222 -2.88 9.21 4.64
N GLY A 223 -2.00 9.12 3.64
CA GLY A 223 -1.09 8.00 3.48
C GLY A 223 0.16 8.41 2.74
N LEU A 224 1.29 7.81 3.10
CA LEU A 224 2.56 7.97 2.42
C LEU A 224 3.12 6.59 2.08
N GLY A 225 3.29 6.35 0.78
CA GLY A 225 4.05 5.20 0.28
C GLY A 225 5.55 5.48 0.41
N LEU A 226 6.25 4.53 1.01
CA LEU A 226 7.65 4.66 1.42
C LEU A 226 8.56 3.68 0.66
N ALA A 227 8.06 2.52 0.23
CA ALA A 227 8.86 1.59 -0.57
C ALA A 227 9.37 2.23 -1.87
N GLY A 228 10.65 2.00 -2.19
CA GLY A 228 11.32 2.56 -3.37
C GLY A 228 11.64 4.07 -3.29
N GLN A 229 11.30 4.74 -2.18
CA GLN A 229 11.63 6.15 -1.99
C GLN A 229 13.10 6.35 -1.59
N THR A 230 13.59 7.59 -1.69
CA THR A 230 15.01 7.90 -1.46
C THR A 230 15.34 7.83 0.03
N LEU A 231 16.32 7.00 0.39
CA LEU A 231 16.91 6.98 1.72
C LEU A 231 17.81 8.21 1.92
N VAL A 232 17.71 8.88 3.06
CA VAL A 232 18.43 10.14 3.32
C VAL A 232 19.91 9.92 3.60
N ASP A 233 20.25 8.84 4.30
CA ASP A 233 21.62 8.45 4.60
C ASP A 233 21.91 7.03 4.12
N PRO A 234 22.11 6.82 2.80
CA PRO A 234 22.43 5.51 2.27
C PRO A 234 23.83 5.03 2.68
N ALA A 235 24.72 5.93 3.14
CA ALA A 235 26.07 5.55 3.55
C ALA A 235 26.07 4.73 4.86
N GLN A 236 25.01 4.84 5.67
CA GLN A 236 24.78 3.96 6.82
C GLN A 236 24.60 2.48 6.41
N PHE A 237 24.17 2.22 5.17
CA PHE A 237 23.87 0.89 4.64
C PHE A 237 24.59 0.66 3.31
N PRO A 238 25.93 0.53 3.32
CA PRO A 238 26.73 0.45 2.08
C PRO A 238 26.34 -0.72 1.18
N ASP A 239 25.89 -1.83 1.77
CA ASP A 239 25.45 -3.03 1.06
C ASP A 239 23.95 -2.99 0.69
N GLY A 240 23.23 -1.93 1.05
CA GLY A 240 21.78 -1.81 0.87
C GLY A 240 20.97 -2.77 1.75
N GLU A 241 21.54 -3.17 2.89
CA GLU A 241 20.93 -4.10 3.84
C GLU A 241 20.98 -3.55 5.26
N VAL A 242 19.89 -3.78 6.00
CA VAL A 242 19.81 -3.60 7.44
C VAL A 242 20.21 -4.92 8.10
N ASN A 243 21.22 -4.86 8.96
CA ASN A 243 21.61 -5.96 9.85
C ASN A 243 21.26 -5.56 11.29
N LEU A 244 20.10 -6.01 11.77
CA LEU A 244 19.53 -5.61 13.04
C LEU A 244 19.92 -6.62 14.13
N ALA A 245 20.79 -6.20 15.04
CA ALA A 245 21.24 -7.03 16.16
C ALA A 245 20.08 -7.37 17.12
N PRO A 246 20.18 -8.44 17.92
CA PRO A 246 19.24 -8.72 19.00
C PRO A 246 19.08 -7.51 19.93
N HIS A 247 17.85 -7.24 20.36
CA HIS A 247 17.54 -6.16 21.31
C HIS A 247 18.00 -4.76 20.86
N SER A 248 18.04 -4.51 19.55
CA SER A 248 18.45 -3.23 18.96
C SER A 248 17.40 -2.64 18.04
N ASP A 249 17.55 -1.37 17.69
CA ASP A 249 16.69 -0.69 16.73
C ASP A 249 17.51 0.05 15.67
N VAL A 250 16.86 0.30 14.54
CA VAL A 250 17.38 1.17 13.47
C VAL A 250 16.30 2.14 13.06
N VAL A 251 16.68 3.39 12.80
CA VAL A 251 15.78 4.41 12.25
C VAL A 251 16.15 4.62 10.79
N LEU A 252 15.19 4.39 9.90
CA LEU A 252 15.31 4.66 8.48
C LEU A 252 14.59 5.96 8.17
N LYS A 253 15.32 6.92 7.60
CA LYS A 253 14.82 8.25 7.27
C LYS A 253 14.72 8.39 5.76
N MET A 254 13.52 8.64 5.25
CA MET A 254 13.25 8.59 3.81
C MET A 254 12.56 9.86 3.33
N LYS A 255 12.95 10.32 2.14
CA LYS A 255 12.32 11.44 1.46
C LYS A 255 11.29 10.90 0.46
N THR A 256 10.04 11.31 0.62
CA THR A 256 8.96 11.02 -0.32
C THR A 256 8.39 12.31 -0.90
N ASN A 257 8.18 12.32 -2.21
CA ASN A 257 7.39 13.33 -2.91
C ASN A 257 6.11 12.74 -3.50
N ASN A 258 5.84 11.46 -3.22
CA ASN A 258 4.60 10.79 -3.60
C ASN A 258 3.53 11.00 -2.53
N ILE A 259 2.73 12.05 -2.73
CA ILE A 259 1.84 12.59 -1.69
C ILE A 259 0.48 12.87 -2.31
N ASP A 260 -0.55 12.21 -1.80
CA ASP A 260 -1.94 12.52 -2.15
C ASP A 260 -2.43 13.80 -1.47
N LYS A 261 -3.54 14.35 -1.99
CA LYS A 261 -4.19 15.50 -1.36
C LYS A 261 -4.67 15.14 0.05
N PHE A 262 -4.43 16.01 1.01
CA PHE A 262 -4.95 15.87 2.37
C PHE A 262 -5.30 17.23 2.98
N SER A 263 -6.12 17.23 4.04
CA SER A 263 -6.55 18.43 4.73
C SER A 263 -5.73 18.71 5.99
N ALA A 264 -5.62 19.96 6.40
CA ALA A 264 -5.08 20.32 7.70
C ALA A 264 -5.82 19.59 8.82
N GLY A 265 -5.10 19.17 9.85
CA GLY A 265 -5.69 18.45 10.97
C GLY A 265 -4.70 17.53 11.67
N SER A 266 -5.19 16.87 12.72
CA SER A 266 -4.47 15.84 13.45
C SER A 266 -4.84 14.46 12.94
N TYR A 267 -3.83 13.64 12.69
CA TYR A 267 -3.94 12.29 12.18
C TYR A 267 -3.28 11.31 13.15
N ASP A 268 -3.96 10.21 13.44
CA ASP A 268 -3.40 9.08 14.17
C ASP A 268 -2.82 8.10 13.16
N LEU A 269 -1.49 8.05 13.07
CA LEU A 269 -0.78 7.35 12.02
C LEU A 269 -0.22 6.01 12.50
N TYR A 270 -0.30 5.04 11.60
CA TYR A 270 0.22 3.69 11.77
C TYR A 270 1.19 3.38 10.65
N ALA A 271 2.27 2.67 10.97
CA ALA A 271 3.22 2.17 9.99
C ALA A 271 2.92 0.71 9.66
N GLY A 272 3.09 0.32 8.40
CA GLY A 272 2.94 -1.05 7.92
C GLY A 272 4.07 -1.42 6.97
N ALA A 273 4.46 -2.69 7.00
CA ALA A 273 5.51 -3.23 6.16
C ALA A 273 5.14 -4.64 5.65
N PHE A 274 5.34 -4.83 4.36
CA PHE A 274 5.27 -6.12 3.69
C PHE A 274 6.60 -6.34 2.98
N MET A 275 7.40 -7.29 3.46
CA MET A 275 8.81 -7.38 3.06
C MET A 275 9.41 -8.78 3.26
N SER A 276 10.51 -9.06 2.56
CA SER A 276 11.37 -10.20 2.88
C SER A 276 12.27 -9.91 4.08
N MET A 277 12.45 -10.92 4.93
CA MET A 277 13.42 -10.90 6.02
C MET A 277 14.15 -12.23 6.15
N GLU A 278 15.31 -12.20 6.78
CA GLU A 278 16.08 -13.37 7.20
C GLU A 278 16.30 -13.29 8.71
N VAL A 279 16.12 -14.40 9.42
CA VAL A 279 16.57 -14.55 10.80
C VAL A 279 17.84 -15.37 10.80
N THR A 280 18.95 -14.78 11.23
CA THR A 280 20.26 -15.45 11.20
C THR A 280 20.46 -16.31 12.45
N GLY A 281 20.96 -17.54 12.27
CA GLY A 281 21.35 -18.42 13.38
C GLY A 281 20.27 -19.41 13.84
N ILE A 282 19.04 -19.31 13.31
CA ILE A 282 18.00 -20.34 13.47
C ILE A 282 17.31 -20.64 12.16
N GLN A 283 16.73 -21.83 12.08
CA GLN A 283 15.78 -22.11 11.02
C GLN A 283 14.44 -21.43 11.35
N SER A 284 13.95 -20.63 10.41
CA SER A 284 12.70 -19.87 10.52
C SER A 284 11.97 -19.91 9.18
N SER A 285 10.64 -19.94 9.21
CA SER A 285 9.79 -19.76 8.03
C SER A 285 9.31 -18.31 7.87
N LEU A 286 9.82 -17.36 8.68
CA LEU A 286 9.64 -15.91 8.52
C LEU A 286 10.50 -15.40 7.35
N LEU A 287 10.13 -15.75 6.13
CA LEU A 287 10.87 -15.36 4.91
C LEU A 287 10.26 -14.13 4.23
N TYR A 288 8.93 -14.02 4.30
CA TYR A 288 8.15 -12.93 3.72
C TYR A 288 7.03 -12.63 4.69
N VAL A 289 6.99 -11.39 5.19
CA VAL A 289 6.21 -11.01 6.36
C VAL A 289 5.36 -9.78 6.07
N ASP A 290 4.15 -9.75 6.62
CA ASP A 290 3.21 -8.63 6.54
C ASP A 290 2.80 -8.21 7.95
N PHE A 291 3.10 -6.97 8.35
CA PHE A 291 2.88 -6.52 9.71
C PHE A 291 2.71 -5.03 9.85
N HIS A 292 2.15 -4.65 11.00
CA HIS A 292 1.87 -3.27 11.36
C HIS A 292 2.47 -2.87 12.72
N SER A 293 2.57 -1.56 12.93
CA SER A 293 2.89 -0.93 14.21
C SER A 293 1.78 -1.15 15.24
N ASP A 294 2.04 -0.92 16.53
CA ASP A 294 0.99 -1.05 17.55
C ASP A 294 -0.19 -0.08 17.32
N TYR A 295 -1.35 -0.67 17.01
CA TYR A 295 -2.61 0.05 16.78
C TYR A 295 -3.23 0.66 18.03
N LYS A 296 -2.71 0.35 19.21
CA LYS A 296 -3.12 0.93 20.50
C LYS A 296 -2.36 2.22 20.80
N THR A 297 -1.17 2.40 20.23
CA THR A 297 -0.33 3.59 20.42
C THR A 297 0.04 4.23 19.07
N PRO A 298 -0.92 4.84 18.36
CA PRO A 298 -0.62 5.55 17.11
C PRO A 298 0.33 6.72 17.34
N THR A 299 1.10 7.06 16.31
CA THR A 299 1.87 8.31 16.30
C THR A 299 0.96 9.42 15.80
N ARG A 300 0.61 10.36 16.69
CA ARG A 300 -0.22 11.51 16.33
C ARG A 300 0.61 12.61 15.68
N VAL A 301 0.27 12.99 14.46
CA VAL A 301 0.90 14.09 13.71
C VAL A 301 -0.15 15.13 13.36
N THR A 302 0.19 16.40 13.49
CA THR A 302 -0.70 17.52 13.13
C THR A 302 -0.11 18.30 11.97
N PHE A 303 -0.91 18.46 10.92
CA PHE A 303 -0.60 19.36 9.81
C PHE A 303 -1.40 20.66 9.98
N ASP A 304 -0.71 21.78 9.88
CA ASP A 304 -1.26 23.13 10.06
C ASP A 304 -1.99 23.67 8.82
N ARG A 305 -1.74 23.06 7.66
CA ARG A 305 -2.32 23.45 6.36
C ARG A 305 -2.53 22.23 5.47
N ASP A 306 -3.46 22.38 4.53
CA ASP A 306 -3.76 21.38 3.50
C ASP A 306 -2.53 21.05 2.64
N TYR A 307 -2.64 19.99 1.84
CA TYR A 307 -1.72 19.70 0.75
C TYR A 307 -2.48 19.37 -0.54
N PRO A 308 -2.08 19.94 -1.69
CA PRO A 308 -1.12 21.03 -1.83
C PRO A 308 -1.71 22.36 -1.33
N SER A 309 -0.96 23.10 -0.50
CA SER A 309 -1.36 24.42 0.02
C SER A 309 -0.81 25.57 -0.80
N THR A 310 0.41 25.43 -1.34
CA THR A 310 1.05 26.47 -2.16
C THR A 310 0.96 26.13 -3.64
N PRO A 311 1.16 27.13 -4.51
CA PRO A 311 1.21 26.88 -5.94
C PRO A 311 2.36 25.97 -6.38
N GLU A 312 3.53 26.06 -5.74
CA GLU A 312 4.67 25.18 -6.03
C GLU A 312 4.35 23.73 -5.67
N GLU A 313 3.75 23.49 -4.49
CA GLU A 313 3.29 22.16 -4.07
C GLU A 313 2.24 21.62 -5.05
N ARG A 314 1.37 22.49 -5.57
CA ARG A 314 0.37 22.12 -6.56
C ARG A 314 1.01 21.74 -7.89
N GLU A 315 1.98 22.50 -8.38
CA GLU A 315 2.70 22.17 -9.61
C GLU A 315 3.43 20.81 -9.49
N GLN A 316 4.04 20.55 -8.33
CA GLN A 316 4.69 19.27 -8.03
C GLN A 316 3.67 18.11 -8.00
N TRP A 317 2.56 18.29 -7.29
CA TRP A 317 1.49 17.30 -7.20
C TRP A 317 0.87 17.01 -8.58
N GLU A 318 0.56 18.04 -9.37
CA GLU A 318 -0.02 17.87 -10.71
C GLU A 318 0.94 17.14 -11.65
N LYS A 319 2.24 17.41 -11.57
CA LYS A 319 3.24 16.70 -12.38
C LYS A 319 3.24 15.20 -12.09
N MET A 320 3.22 14.83 -10.81
CA MET A 320 3.16 13.44 -10.38
C MET A 320 1.83 12.79 -10.79
N ARG A 321 0.71 13.45 -10.46
CA ARG A 321 -0.62 12.93 -10.75
C ARG A 321 -0.86 12.71 -12.23
N ARG A 322 -0.34 13.59 -13.09
CA ARG A 322 -0.36 13.42 -14.55
C ARG A 322 0.36 12.15 -15.00
N ALA A 323 1.51 11.83 -14.39
CA ALA A 323 2.25 10.61 -14.72
C ALA A 323 1.48 9.35 -14.31
N GLU A 324 0.87 9.34 -13.13
CA GLU A 324 0.04 8.23 -12.65
C GLU A 324 -1.18 8.00 -13.57
N MET A 325 -1.93 9.06 -13.84
CA MET A 325 -3.15 9.01 -14.65
C MET A 325 -2.86 8.73 -16.13
N SER A 326 -1.63 8.92 -16.59
CA SER A 326 -1.25 8.64 -17.99
C SER A 326 -1.39 7.16 -18.38
N TRP A 327 -1.32 6.25 -17.40
CA TRP A 327 -1.48 4.81 -17.60
C TRP A 327 -2.95 4.36 -17.60
N GLN A 328 -3.87 5.25 -17.22
CA GLN A 328 -5.30 4.99 -17.11
C GLN A 328 -6.12 6.07 -17.83
N PRO A 329 -5.97 6.21 -19.17
CA PRO A 329 -6.80 7.13 -19.93
C PRO A 329 -8.28 6.75 -19.78
N VAL A 330 -9.15 7.76 -19.62
CA VAL A 330 -10.60 7.57 -19.57
C VAL A 330 -11.08 7.33 -20.99
N LYS A 331 -11.58 6.12 -21.26
CA LYS A 331 -12.05 5.72 -22.60
C LYS A 331 -13.47 6.22 -22.86
N PRO A 332 -13.92 6.25 -24.12
CA PRO A 332 -15.32 6.50 -24.45
C PRO A 332 -16.29 5.65 -23.62
N GLY A 333 -17.26 6.31 -22.97
CA GLY A 333 -18.26 5.68 -22.11
C GLY A 333 -17.81 5.33 -20.69
N GLU A 334 -16.53 5.51 -20.33
CA GLU A 334 -16.05 5.36 -18.94
C GLU A 334 -16.33 6.64 -18.13
N THR A 335 -16.42 6.50 -16.80
CA THR A 335 -16.58 7.64 -15.90
C THR A 335 -15.24 8.25 -15.52
N PHE A 336 -15.18 9.57 -15.45
CA PHE A 336 -14.02 10.28 -14.92
C PHE A 336 -13.88 10.00 -13.41
N ALA A 337 -12.70 9.52 -12.99
CA ALA A 337 -12.45 9.17 -11.59
C ALA A 337 -12.31 10.40 -10.67
N GLU A 338 -11.85 11.53 -11.22
CA GLU A 338 -11.61 12.75 -10.46
C GLU A 338 -11.88 14.02 -11.27
N ASP A 339 -12.11 15.12 -10.56
CA ASP A 339 -12.16 16.47 -11.13
C ASP A 339 -10.80 16.81 -11.79
N GLY A 340 -10.84 17.35 -13.00
CA GLY A 340 -9.61 17.70 -13.70
C GLY A 340 -9.80 18.42 -15.00
N LEU A 341 -8.70 18.96 -15.51
CA LEU A 341 -8.54 19.38 -16.90
C LEU A 341 -7.97 18.20 -17.69
N TYR A 342 -8.68 17.80 -18.73
CA TYR A 342 -8.33 16.63 -19.53
C TYR A 342 -8.02 17.01 -20.98
N ARG A 343 -7.04 16.33 -21.55
CA ARG A 343 -6.67 16.41 -22.97
C ARG A 343 -7.30 15.26 -23.75
N ALA A 344 -7.93 15.59 -24.87
CA ALA A 344 -8.42 14.58 -25.79
C ALA A 344 -7.25 13.99 -26.60
N VAL A 345 -7.18 12.67 -26.69
CA VAL A 345 -6.19 11.94 -27.48
C VAL A 345 -6.88 10.90 -28.34
N ARG A 346 -6.57 10.85 -29.63
CA ARG A 346 -7.13 9.82 -30.53
C ARG A 346 -6.83 8.42 -30.01
N THR A 347 -7.87 7.58 -29.96
CA THR A 347 -7.73 6.17 -29.56
C THR A 347 -6.86 5.36 -30.52
N ASN A 348 -6.80 5.76 -31.79
CA ASN A 348 -6.04 5.10 -32.85
C ASN A 348 -4.67 5.75 -33.16
N ALA A 349 -4.33 6.88 -32.52
CA ALA A 349 -3.05 7.56 -32.74
C ALA A 349 -2.71 8.47 -31.55
N SER A 350 -1.90 7.97 -30.61
CA SER A 350 -1.51 8.70 -29.38
C SER A 350 -0.83 10.05 -29.62
N THR A 351 -0.25 10.26 -30.81
CA THR A 351 0.36 11.52 -31.26
C THR A 351 -0.67 12.61 -31.61
N HIS A 352 -1.91 12.24 -31.88
CA HIS A 352 -2.99 13.19 -32.23
C HIS A 352 -3.74 13.59 -30.97
N ARG A 353 -3.34 14.73 -30.40
CA ARG A 353 -3.87 15.27 -29.15
C ARG A 353 -4.52 16.64 -29.36
N SER A 354 -5.50 16.99 -28.55
CA SER A 354 -6.08 18.33 -28.54
C SER A 354 -5.09 19.36 -28.03
N LEU A 355 -5.21 20.58 -28.55
CA LEU A 355 -4.53 21.76 -28.04
C LEU A 355 -5.17 22.18 -26.71
N GLN A 356 -6.49 22.36 -26.70
CA GLN A 356 -7.24 22.77 -25.52
C GLN A 356 -7.43 21.64 -24.52
N LEU A 357 -7.67 22.04 -23.28
CA LEU A 357 -8.04 21.19 -22.16
C LEU A 357 -9.52 21.40 -21.81
N VAL A 358 -10.21 20.32 -21.47
CA VAL A 358 -11.63 20.33 -21.12
C VAL A 358 -11.78 19.99 -19.64
N PRO A 359 -12.51 20.80 -18.85
CA PRO A 359 -12.82 20.45 -17.47
C PRO A 359 -13.88 19.35 -17.40
N PHE A 360 -13.64 18.33 -16.58
CA PHE A 360 -14.61 17.30 -16.22
C PHE A 360 -14.71 17.16 -14.71
N LYS A 361 -15.89 16.75 -14.22
CA LYS A 361 -16.14 16.38 -12.83
C LYS A 361 -16.01 14.88 -12.63
N ALA A 362 -15.65 14.47 -11.42
CA ALA A 362 -15.72 13.09 -11.00
C ALA A 362 -17.16 12.55 -11.20
N GLY A 363 -17.27 11.40 -11.86
CA GLY A 363 -18.55 10.78 -12.20
C GLY A 363 -19.16 11.23 -13.54
N ASP A 364 -18.63 12.26 -14.19
CA ASP A 364 -19.01 12.57 -15.58
C ASP A 364 -18.68 11.38 -16.48
N VAL A 365 -19.46 11.17 -17.54
CA VAL A 365 -19.24 10.09 -18.50
C VAL A 365 -18.55 10.65 -19.74
N ALA A 366 -17.43 10.05 -20.13
CA ALA A 366 -16.74 10.41 -21.37
C ALA A 366 -17.63 10.13 -22.58
N THR A 367 -17.77 11.12 -23.46
CA THR A 367 -18.59 10.97 -24.68
C THR A 367 -18.13 9.80 -25.55
N THR A 368 -19.10 9.10 -26.15
CA THR A 368 -18.87 8.08 -27.18
C THR A 368 -18.83 8.66 -28.59
N ASP A 369 -19.24 9.93 -28.74
CA ASP A 369 -19.29 10.60 -30.02
C ASP A 369 -17.91 11.09 -30.46
N ASN A 370 -17.84 11.47 -31.74
CA ASN A 370 -16.65 12.08 -32.30
C ASN A 370 -16.38 13.44 -31.64
N VAL A 371 -15.17 13.59 -31.09
CA VAL A 371 -14.70 14.86 -30.55
C VAL A 371 -13.96 15.61 -31.65
N LYS A 372 -14.35 16.88 -31.82
CA LYS A 372 -13.77 17.81 -32.79
C LYS A 372 -13.11 18.99 -32.07
N MET A 373 -11.79 19.08 -32.11
CA MET A 373 -11.00 20.09 -31.38
C MET A 373 -9.70 20.42 -32.10
N LEU A 374 -9.12 21.61 -31.88
CA LEU A 374 -7.84 21.99 -32.49
C LEU A 374 -6.73 21.04 -32.04
N MET A 375 -5.82 20.70 -32.96
CA MET A 375 -4.69 19.83 -32.67
C MET A 375 -3.56 20.57 -31.96
N ALA A 376 -2.84 19.84 -31.09
CA ALA A 376 -1.71 20.34 -30.33
C ALA A 376 -0.55 20.90 -31.19
N SER A 377 -0.49 20.53 -32.48
CA SER A 377 0.43 21.10 -33.48
C SER A 377 0.22 22.59 -33.73
N ALA A 378 -0.91 23.16 -33.30
CA ALA A 378 -1.29 24.56 -33.54
C ALA A 378 -1.33 24.94 -35.03
N SER A 379 -1.48 23.96 -35.92
CA SER A 379 -1.55 24.15 -37.38
C SER A 379 -2.92 24.60 -37.89
N GLY A 380 -3.88 24.87 -36.99
CA GLY A 380 -5.28 25.15 -37.34
C GLY A 380 -6.08 23.92 -37.77
N THR A 381 -5.46 22.75 -37.79
CA THR A 381 -6.12 21.47 -38.07
C THR A 381 -6.83 20.96 -36.82
N GLU A 382 -7.96 20.30 -37.01
CA GLU A 382 -8.75 19.72 -35.93
C GLU A 382 -8.56 18.21 -35.89
N LEU A 383 -8.44 17.64 -34.69
CA LEU A 383 -8.77 16.24 -34.50
C LEU A 383 -10.28 16.08 -34.68
N ASN A 384 -10.72 14.99 -35.29
CA ASN A 384 -12.15 14.70 -35.49
C ASN A 384 -12.43 13.20 -35.42
N GLY A 385 -12.77 12.71 -34.23
CA GLY A 385 -13.32 11.37 -34.06
C GLY A 385 -13.18 10.84 -32.63
N PRO A 386 -13.14 9.50 -32.42
CA PRO A 386 -13.14 8.95 -31.08
C PRO A 386 -11.83 9.28 -30.35
N VAL A 387 -11.97 9.67 -29.08
CA VAL A 387 -10.86 10.06 -28.22
C VAL A 387 -10.94 9.36 -26.88
N GLN A 388 -9.80 9.22 -26.24
CA GLN A 388 -9.69 8.97 -24.81
C GLN A 388 -9.14 10.23 -24.14
N TRP A 389 -9.42 10.38 -22.85
CA TRP A 389 -9.09 11.57 -22.10
C TRP A 389 -7.94 11.32 -21.13
N LEU A 390 -6.94 12.21 -21.17
CA LEU A 390 -5.79 12.17 -20.27
C LEU A 390 -5.84 13.34 -19.32
N TRP A 391 -5.71 13.07 -18.02
CA TRP A 391 -5.65 14.12 -17.01
C TRP A 391 -4.37 14.94 -17.16
N GLU A 392 -4.47 16.26 -17.10
CA GLU A 392 -3.33 17.19 -17.31
C GLU A 392 -3.10 18.14 -16.11
N GLY A 393 -4.13 18.44 -15.34
CA GLY A 393 -4.02 19.34 -14.19
C GLY A 393 -5.34 19.49 -13.45
N SER A 394 -5.29 20.19 -12.31
CA SER A 394 -6.48 20.50 -11.51
C SER A 394 -7.45 21.37 -12.29
N ALA A 395 -8.74 21.05 -12.16
CA ALA A 395 -9.82 21.91 -12.65
C ALA A 395 -9.88 23.23 -11.87
N PRO A 396 -10.37 24.32 -12.50
CA PRO A 396 -10.69 25.55 -11.80
C PRO A 396 -11.61 25.27 -10.60
N THR A 397 -11.12 25.55 -9.41
CA THR A 397 -11.81 25.20 -8.17
C THR A 397 -12.11 26.47 -7.38
N PRO A 398 -13.38 26.80 -7.09
CA PRO A 398 -13.73 27.93 -6.23
C PRO A 398 -13.15 27.77 -4.82
N VAL A 399 -12.73 28.87 -4.19
CA VAL A 399 -12.26 28.88 -2.80
C VAL A 399 -13.37 28.42 -1.83
N LYS A 400 -14.63 28.70 -2.17
CA LYS A 400 -15.83 28.21 -1.47
C LYS A 400 -16.90 27.92 -2.51
N GLN A 401 -17.89 27.08 -2.17
CA GLN A 401 -18.97 26.64 -3.08
C GLN A 401 -19.71 27.78 -3.80
N TRP A 402 -19.69 29.00 -3.26
CA TRP A 402 -20.34 30.19 -3.82
C TRP A 402 -19.38 31.35 -4.13
N SER A 403 -18.08 31.07 -4.24
CA SER A 403 -17.06 32.08 -4.53
C SER A 403 -16.79 32.20 -6.03
N PHE A 404 -16.61 33.43 -6.51
CA PHE A 404 -15.99 33.69 -7.82
C PHE A 404 -14.47 33.59 -7.78
N ASP A 405 -13.88 33.70 -6.57
CA ASP A 405 -12.45 33.49 -6.38
C ASP A 405 -12.13 32.01 -6.52
N MET A 406 -11.13 31.72 -7.36
CA MET A 406 -10.58 30.38 -7.56
C MET A 406 -9.36 30.18 -6.68
N ILE A 407 -9.16 28.94 -6.22
CA ILE A 407 -7.91 28.49 -5.60
C ILE A 407 -6.75 28.85 -6.54
N GLU A 408 -5.71 29.45 -5.97
CA GLU A 408 -4.52 29.88 -6.72
C GLU A 408 -3.96 28.73 -7.58
N ALA A 409 -3.38 29.03 -8.74
CA ALA A 409 -2.86 28.03 -9.68
C ALA A 409 -3.84 26.98 -10.23
N THR A 410 -5.16 27.10 -9.98
CA THR A 410 -6.18 26.27 -10.65
C THR A 410 -6.88 26.97 -11.83
N ARG A 411 -6.65 28.29 -12.01
CA ARG A 411 -7.32 29.07 -13.06
C ARG A 411 -6.88 28.60 -14.45
N GLN A 412 -7.87 28.28 -15.30
CA GLN A 412 -7.64 27.95 -16.71
C GLN A 412 -7.54 29.22 -17.59
N PHE A 413 -8.13 30.33 -17.15
CA PHE A 413 -8.18 31.57 -17.92
C PHE A 413 -7.59 32.74 -17.13
N CYS A 414 -6.90 33.65 -17.81
CA CYS A 414 -6.44 34.91 -17.23
C CYS A 414 -6.43 36.06 -18.26
N LYS A 415 -6.42 37.29 -17.75
CA LYS A 415 -6.42 38.49 -18.59
C LYS A 415 -5.01 38.84 -19.06
N PRO A 416 -4.85 39.54 -20.20
CA PRO A 416 -3.59 40.20 -20.54
C PRO A 416 -3.14 41.13 -19.41
N ASP A 417 -1.82 41.33 -19.28
CA ASP A 417 -1.17 42.17 -18.26
C ASP A 417 -1.46 41.79 -16.79
N SER A 418 -2.13 40.66 -16.55
CA SER A 418 -2.35 40.12 -15.22
C SER A 418 -1.24 39.17 -14.81
N GLU A 419 -1.09 38.93 -13.51
CA GLU A 419 -0.17 37.93 -12.99
C GLU A 419 -0.58 36.52 -13.46
N CYS A 420 0.37 35.79 -14.05
CA CYS A 420 0.16 34.45 -14.56
C CYS A 420 -0.24 33.52 -13.41
N PRO A 421 -1.45 32.93 -13.45
CA PRO A 421 -1.94 32.19 -12.30
C PRO A 421 -1.30 30.80 -12.18
N ARG A 422 -0.76 30.23 -13.27
CA ARG A 422 -0.13 28.90 -13.27
C ARG A 422 0.95 28.79 -14.36
N SER A 423 2.04 28.12 -14.03
CA SER A 423 3.12 27.84 -14.98
C SER A 423 2.63 26.99 -16.16
N GLY A 424 3.14 27.26 -17.36
CA GLY A 424 2.91 26.42 -18.53
C GLY A 424 2.68 27.21 -19.81
N ARG A 425 2.05 26.55 -20.78
CA ARG A 425 1.72 27.09 -22.09
C ARG A 425 0.36 27.77 -22.08
N TRP A 426 0.27 28.91 -22.75
CA TRP A 426 -0.93 29.74 -22.81
C TRP A 426 -1.24 30.14 -24.25
N LEU A 427 -2.50 30.18 -24.61
CA LEU A 427 -3.00 30.55 -25.94
C LEU A 427 -4.00 31.69 -25.82
N ALA A 428 -3.83 32.73 -26.64
CA ALA A 428 -4.78 33.83 -26.70
C ALA A 428 -6.06 33.38 -27.44
N ARG A 429 -7.20 33.61 -26.79
CA ARG A 429 -8.55 33.44 -27.35
C ARG A 429 -9.26 34.79 -27.39
N ILE A 430 -9.90 35.09 -28.51
CA ILE A 430 -10.57 36.37 -28.76
C ILE A 430 -12.06 36.09 -28.94
N HIS A 431 -12.90 36.81 -28.21
CA HIS A 431 -14.34 36.60 -28.30
C HIS A 431 -14.83 36.99 -29.71
N SER A 432 -15.44 36.05 -30.43
CA SER A 432 -15.77 36.23 -31.86
C SER A 432 -17.16 36.82 -32.08
N GLY A 433 -18.00 36.91 -31.05
CA GLY A 433 -19.37 37.45 -31.11
C GLY A 433 -20.34 36.69 -32.03
N SER A 434 -19.92 35.57 -32.64
CA SER A 434 -20.71 34.84 -33.64
C SER A 434 -21.38 33.59 -33.04
N PHE A 435 -22.70 33.49 -33.20
CA PHE A 435 -23.51 32.34 -32.74
C PHE A 435 -23.32 31.07 -33.59
N SER A 436 -22.69 31.14 -34.76
CA SER A 436 -22.70 30.04 -35.76
C SER A 436 -21.33 29.40 -36.02
N GLY A 437 -20.26 29.81 -35.33
CA GLY A 437 -18.88 29.39 -35.66
C GLY A 437 -17.92 29.24 -34.48
N GLY A 438 -18.44 29.05 -33.26
CA GLY A 438 -17.66 28.99 -32.03
C GLY A 438 -17.49 30.37 -31.38
N LEU A 439 -17.69 30.44 -30.06
CA LEU A 439 -17.69 31.68 -29.26
C LEU A 439 -16.33 32.42 -29.25
N TYR A 440 -15.25 31.76 -29.70
CA TYR A 440 -13.89 32.30 -29.63
C TYR A 440 -13.07 31.97 -30.89
N ARG A 441 -12.25 32.93 -31.32
CA ARG A 441 -11.16 32.76 -32.30
C ARG A 441 -9.84 32.58 -31.56
N TYR A 442 -9.03 31.60 -31.94
CA TYR A 442 -7.74 31.35 -31.31
C TYR A 442 -6.58 31.92 -32.13
N ASP A 443 -5.64 32.60 -31.48
CA ASP A 443 -4.38 33.07 -32.08
C ASP A 443 -3.29 32.02 -31.93
N LEU A 444 -3.29 31.04 -32.84
CA LEU A 444 -2.41 29.86 -32.77
C LEU A 444 -0.92 30.17 -32.91
N ALA A 445 -0.57 31.31 -33.51
CA ALA A 445 0.81 31.77 -33.61
C ALA A 445 1.33 32.40 -32.31
N GLY A 446 0.42 32.81 -31.41
CA GLY A 446 0.71 33.51 -30.17
C GLY A 446 0.80 32.62 -28.93
N ILE A 447 1.15 31.33 -29.05
CA ILE A 447 1.35 30.47 -27.88
C ILE A 447 2.59 30.92 -27.12
N VAL A 448 2.44 31.20 -25.83
CA VAL A 448 3.53 31.62 -24.94
C VAL A 448 3.72 30.64 -23.80
N THR A 449 4.92 30.54 -23.27
CA THR A 449 5.21 29.80 -22.03
C THR A 449 5.54 30.81 -20.95
N VAL A 450 4.75 30.83 -19.88
CA VAL A 450 4.85 31.82 -18.80
C VAL A 450 4.94 31.07 -17.48
N ARG A 451 5.82 31.52 -16.58
CA ARG A 451 5.89 30.98 -15.21
C ARG A 451 4.85 31.67 -14.35
N GLN A 452 4.31 30.96 -13.38
CA GLN A 452 3.46 31.57 -12.39
C GLN A 452 4.13 32.80 -11.75
N GLY A 453 3.35 33.85 -11.49
CA GLY A 453 3.82 35.08 -10.89
C GLY A 453 4.42 36.08 -11.88
N GLN A 454 4.72 35.66 -13.11
CA GLN A 454 5.13 36.58 -14.17
C GLN A 454 3.91 37.27 -14.78
N THR A 455 4.10 38.50 -15.26
CA THR A 455 3.05 39.23 -15.99
C THR A 455 2.76 38.54 -17.32
N MET A 456 1.49 38.26 -17.58
CA MET A 456 1.02 37.75 -18.87
C MET A 456 1.24 38.80 -19.96
N PRO A 457 1.62 38.41 -21.19
CA PRO A 457 1.81 39.38 -22.26
C PRO A 457 0.53 40.19 -22.52
N GLY A 458 0.70 41.51 -22.59
CA GLY A 458 -0.37 42.46 -22.90
C GLY A 458 -0.93 42.28 -24.30
N ARG A 459 -2.23 42.56 -24.44
CA ARG A 459 -2.96 42.48 -25.71
C ARG A 459 -4.11 43.47 -25.73
N ASP A 460 -4.19 44.27 -26.79
CA ASP A 460 -5.21 45.29 -26.98
C ASP A 460 -6.45 44.80 -27.76
N ASP A 461 -6.46 43.52 -28.17
CA ASP A 461 -7.49 42.91 -29.02
C ASP A 461 -8.65 42.27 -28.23
N GLY A 462 -8.73 42.55 -26.92
CA GLY A 462 -9.75 41.97 -26.03
C GLY A 462 -9.59 40.46 -25.81
N ALA A 463 -8.41 39.91 -26.10
CA ALA A 463 -8.11 38.50 -25.87
C ALA A 463 -8.07 38.15 -24.38
N GLU A 464 -8.36 36.88 -24.08
CA GLU A 464 -8.03 36.23 -22.83
C GLU A 464 -7.00 35.13 -23.09
N TRP A 465 -6.19 34.81 -22.08
CA TRP A 465 -5.25 33.70 -22.14
C TRP A 465 -5.90 32.43 -21.59
N GLU A 466 -5.81 31.33 -22.34
CA GLU A 466 -6.26 30.00 -21.96
C GLU A 466 -5.06 29.08 -21.72
N TRP A 467 -5.04 28.38 -20.58
CA TRP A 467 -3.97 27.46 -20.22
C TRP A 467 -4.09 26.15 -21.00
N LEU A 468 -2.97 25.72 -21.59
CA LEU A 468 -2.88 24.56 -22.46
C LEU A 468 -2.19 23.35 -21.81
N GLY A 469 -1.74 23.44 -20.56
CA GLY A 469 -0.85 22.43 -19.97
C GLY A 469 0.59 22.91 -19.80
N VAL A 470 1.45 22.06 -19.25
CA VAL A 470 2.91 22.30 -19.15
C VAL A 470 3.60 21.91 -20.45
#